data_AF-A0A0A6UVB3-F1
#
_entry.id   AF-A0A0A6UVB3-F1
#
_cell.length_a   1.000
_cell.length_b   1.000
_cell.length_c   1.000
_cell.angle_alpha   90.00
_cell.angle_beta   90.00
_cell.angle_gamma   90.00
#
_symmetry.space_group_name_H-M   'P 1'
#
loop_
_entity.id
_entity.type
_entity.pdbx_description
1 polymer ?
#
loop_
_entity_poly.entity_id
_entity_poly.type
_entity_poly.pdbx_seq_one_letter_code
_entity_poly.pdbx_strand_id
1 'polypeptide(L)'
;MITGAVLAGIAAVTAVGTPASAAPATGSLAGKVVDTTGAALDGAPVHIYTEGGFWDPVASVTTDATGRFLAPGLAAGSYEIQIGLAGGWSVWAPGDTEVREESTKYQVVSRRTTRVASTVPAPGKITGKVTTPAGEPAAGVYIGIQAIDTGAGVEAFTAADGSYTARVDPSHSYVVYFSNGEVSQYSPGAPDLSSAARYQVAPGQTLQVDEQLLPAPVPVG
;
A
#
# COMPACT_ATOMS: atom_id res chain seq x y z
N MET A 1 74.21 51.54 -23.98
CA MET A 1 73.59 50.25 -24.36
C MET A 1 74.22 49.14 -23.55
N ILE A 2 73.56 48.66 -22.50
CA ILE A 2 73.62 47.27 -22.00
C ILE A 2 72.25 46.96 -21.41
N THR A 3 71.65 45.89 -21.94
CA THR A 3 70.35 45.30 -21.64
C THR A 3 70.42 44.52 -20.33
N GLY A 4 69.37 44.56 -19.49
CA GLY A 4 69.25 43.74 -18.29
C GLY A 4 67.80 43.41 -17.98
N ALA A 5 67.37 42.23 -18.40
CA ALA A 5 66.06 41.64 -18.12
C ALA A 5 66.08 40.88 -16.77
N VAL A 6 64.99 40.92 -16.00
CA VAL A 6 64.74 39.93 -14.94
C VAL A 6 63.27 39.50 -14.97
N LEU A 7 63.10 38.18 -14.90
CA LEU A 7 61.94 37.35 -15.17
C LEU A 7 60.76 37.57 -14.21
N ALA A 8 59.54 37.55 -14.76
CA ALA A 8 58.32 37.29 -14.01
C ALA A 8 58.21 35.79 -13.72
N GLY A 9 58.31 35.40 -12.44
CA GLY A 9 58.07 34.04 -11.98
C GLY A 9 56.56 33.76 -11.91
N ILE A 10 56.06 32.83 -12.71
CA ILE A 10 54.69 32.32 -12.61
C ILE A 10 54.74 31.14 -11.63
N ALA A 11 54.14 31.30 -10.46
CA ALA A 11 53.92 30.20 -9.52
C ALA A 11 52.79 29.31 -10.06
N ALA A 12 53.12 28.10 -10.50
CA ALA A 12 52.13 27.09 -10.85
C ALA A 12 51.57 26.47 -9.55
N VAL A 13 50.34 26.84 -9.19
CA VAL A 13 49.58 26.13 -8.15
C VAL A 13 49.04 24.86 -8.79
N THR A 14 49.64 23.71 -8.49
CA THR A 14 49.04 22.40 -8.80
C THR A 14 47.90 22.15 -7.84
N ALA A 15 46.69 22.53 -8.25
CA ALA A 15 45.48 22.11 -7.56
C ALA A 15 45.34 20.58 -7.73
N VAL A 16 45.66 19.83 -6.68
CA VAL A 16 45.31 18.41 -6.61
C VAL A 16 43.80 18.36 -6.40
N GLY A 17 43.04 18.26 -7.50
CA GLY A 17 41.63 17.98 -7.42
C GLY A 17 41.45 16.65 -6.71
N THR A 18 40.84 16.66 -5.53
CA THR A 18 40.30 15.45 -4.92
C THR A 18 39.45 14.74 -5.99
N PRO A 19 39.64 13.43 -6.27
CA PRO A 19 38.76 12.75 -7.17
C PRO A 19 37.35 12.89 -6.59
N ALA A 20 36.49 13.63 -7.30
CA ALA A 20 35.08 13.66 -7.00
C ALA A 20 34.63 12.19 -7.08
N SER A 21 34.29 11.60 -5.94
CA SER A 21 33.70 10.27 -5.90
C SER A 21 32.42 10.37 -6.72
N ALA A 22 32.45 9.86 -7.95
CA ALA A 22 31.27 9.80 -8.79
C ALA A 22 30.31 8.86 -8.06
N ALA A 23 29.20 9.40 -7.55
CA ALA A 23 28.15 8.58 -6.98
C ALA A 23 27.84 7.43 -7.95
N PRO A 24 27.77 6.16 -7.48
CA PRO A 24 27.50 5.04 -8.35
C PRO A 24 26.23 5.33 -9.15
N ALA A 25 26.31 5.16 -10.46
CA ALA A 25 25.21 5.51 -11.33
C ALA A 25 24.02 4.60 -11.03
N THR A 26 22.95 5.15 -10.47
CA THR A 26 21.72 4.42 -10.16
C THR A 26 20.74 4.44 -11.32
N GLY A 27 19.89 3.43 -11.42
CA GLY A 27 18.69 3.40 -12.24
C GLY A 27 17.44 3.78 -11.46
N SER A 28 16.29 3.59 -12.10
CA SER A 28 14.96 3.85 -11.52
C SER A 28 13.95 2.85 -12.04
N LEU A 29 12.95 2.52 -11.22
CA LEU A 29 11.73 1.82 -11.64
C LEU A 29 10.58 2.82 -11.67
N ALA A 30 9.84 2.85 -12.76
CA ALA A 30 8.63 3.66 -12.86
C ALA A 30 7.52 2.83 -13.48
N GLY A 31 6.31 2.96 -12.97
CA GLY A 31 5.23 2.14 -13.46
C GLY A 31 3.86 2.76 -13.34
N LYS A 32 2.89 2.03 -13.90
CA LYS A 32 1.47 2.27 -13.71
C LYS A 32 0.83 0.97 -13.24
N VAL A 33 0.09 1.06 -12.14
CA VAL A 33 -0.72 0.00 -11.57
C VAL A 33 -2.18 0.32 -11.86
N VAL A 34 -2.86 -0.63 -12.50
CA VAL A 34 -4.30 -0.61 -12.71
C VAL A 34 -4.91 -1.87 -12.13
N ASP A 35 -6.21 -1.89 -11.92
CA ASP A 35 -6.92 -3.12 -11.61
C ASP A 35 -7.50 -3.80 -12.85
N THR A 36 -8.09 -4.99 -12.67
CA THR A 36 -8.75 -5.75 -13.75
C THR A 36 -9.97 -5.07 -14.36
N THR A 37 -10.52 -4.01 -13.75
CA THR A 37 -11.55 -3.16 -14.35
C THR A 37 -10.97 -2.01 -15.19
N GLY A 38 -9.64 -1.82 -15.13
CA GLY A 38 -8.92 -0.74 -15.77
C GLY A 38 -8.84 0.55 -14.95
N ALA A 39 -9.35 0.56 -13.72
CA ALA A 39 -9.24 1.70 -12.83
C ALA A 39 -7.80 1.84 -12.31
N ALA A 40 -7.35 3.08 -12.11
CA ALA A 40 -6.05 3.34 -11.53
C ALA A 40 -6.06 3.00 -10.03
N LEU A 41 -5.03 2.28 -9.58
CA LEU A 41 -4.93 1.91 -8.17
C LEU A 41 -4.21 3.02 -7.39
N ASP A 42 -4.98 3.87 -6.73
CA ASP A 42 -4.48 4.96 -5.88
C ASP A 42 -4.14 4.50 -4.46
N GLY A 43 -3.05 5.05 -3.90
CA GLY A 43 -2.63 4.83 -2.51
C GLY A 43 -2.07 3.45 -2.22
N ALA A 44 -1.71 2.67 -3.24
CA ALA A 44 -1.17 1.33 -3.06
C ALA A 44 0.32 1.39 -2.71
N PRO A 45 0.76 0.78 -1.59
CA PRO A 45 2.18 0.59 -1.33
C PRO A 45 2.81 -0.33 -2.37
N VAL A 46 3.96 0.10 -2.89
CA VAL A 46 4.79 -0.64 -3.84
C VAL A 46 6.13 -0.88 -3.17
N HIS A 47 6.38 -2.13 -2.80
CA HIS A 47 7.61 -2.58 -2.17
C HIS A 47 8.51 -3.23 -3.22
N ILE A 48 9.77 -2.81 -3.25
CA ILE A 48 10.76 -3.27 -4.22
C ILE A 48 11.81 -4.07 -3.48
N TYR A 49 12.04 -5.30 -3.92
CA TYR A 49 12.99 -6.23 -3.33
C TYR A 49 14.06 -6.56 -4.35
N THR A 50 15.29 -6.81 -3.91
CA THR A 50 16.30 -7.47 -4.75
C THR A 50 15.86 -8.91 -5.00
N GLU A 51 16.09 -9.42 -6.20
CA GLU A 51 15.78 -10.81 -6.55
C GLU A 51 16.36 -11.79 -5.52
N GLY A 52 15.50 -12.62 -4.93
CA GLY A 52 15.89 -13.62 -3.92
C GLY A 52 16.47 -13.04 -2.61
N GLY A 53 16.37 -11.72 -2.41
CA GLY A 53 16.83 -11.05 -1.20
C GLY A 53 15.89 -11.22 -0.01
N PHE A 54 16.30 -10.67 1.12
CA PHE A 54 15.50 -10.65 2.36
C PHE A 54 14.13 -9.99 2.18
N TRP A 55 13.23 -10.22 3.15
CA TRP A 55 11.89 -9.62 3.20
C TRP A 55 11.88 -8.14 3.58
N ASP A 56 13.04 -7.49 3.58
CA ASP A 56 13.19 -6.05 3.75
C ASP A 56 13.27 -5.39 2.35
N PRO A 57 12.31 -4.53 1.98
CA PRO A 57 12.35 -3.87 0.70
C PRO A 57 13.49 -2.84 0.63
N VAL A 58 14.20 -2.83 -0.49
CA VAL A 58 15.27 -1.83 -0.75
C VAL A 58 14.71 -0.46 -1.10
N ALA A 59 13.45 -0.40 -1.52
CA ALA A 59 12.70 0.82 -1.71
C ALA A 59 11.20 0.57 -1.49
N SER A 60 10.52 1.57 -0.93
CA SER A 60 9.07 1.58 -0.80
C SER A 60 8.53 2.91 -1.28
N VAL A 61 7.53 2.86 -2.17
CA VAL A 61 6.85 4.03 -2.72
C VAL A 61 5.34 3.78 -2.72
N THR A 62 4.54 4.81 -2.94
CA THR A 62 3.08 4.69 -3.02
C THR A 62 2.61 5.17 -4.39
N THR A 63 1.62 4.49 -4.97
CA THR A 63 1.00 4.95 -6.22
C THR A 63 0.22 6.24 -6.01
N ASP A 64 0.26 7.13 -7.01
CA ASP A 64 -0.56 8.34 -7.04
C ASP A 64 -2.00 8.09 -7.51
N ALA A 65 -2.82 9.14 -7.53
CA ALA A 65 -4.22 9.10 -7.99
C ALA A 65 -4.41 8.64 -9.45
N THR A 66 -3.33 8.58 -10.24
CA THR A 66 -3.33 8.06 -11.61
C THR A 66 -2.75 6.64 -11.71
N GLY A 67 -2.46 6.02 -10.56
CA GLY A 67 -1.88 4.69 -10.41
C GLY A 67 -0.39 4.64 -10.69
N ARG A 68 0.29 5.79 -10.78
CA ARG A 68 1.72 5.83 -11.16
C ARG A 68 2.62 5.83 -9.94
N PHE A 69 3.79 5.22 -10.08
CA PHE A 69 4.85 5.27 -9.08
C PHE A 69 6.22 5.49 -9.73
N LEU A 70 7.17 6.02 -8.95
CA LEU A 70 8.56 6.21 -9.35
C LEU A 70 9.47 5.92 -8.16
N ALA A 71 10.34 4.92 -8.30
CA ALA A 71 11.39 4.56 -7.35
C ALA A 71 12.77 4.85 -7.95
N PRO A 72 13.39 6.01 -7.64
CA PRO A 72 14.73 6.34 -8.09
C PRO A 72 15.81 5.72 -7.18
N GLY A 73 17.07 5.80 -7.61
CA GLY A 73 18.20 5.49 -6.72
C GLY A 73 18.54 4.00 -6.58
N LEU A 74 18.01 3.15 -7.47
CA LEU A 74 18.26 1.72 -7.43
C LEU A 74 19.61 1.37 -8.07
N ALA A 75 20.38 0.47 -7.47
CA ALA A 75 21.58 -0.07 -8.12
C ALA A 75 21.19 -0.84 -9.40
N ALA A 76 22.14 -1.03 -10.31
CA ALA A 76 21.91 -1.92 -11.43
C ALA A 76 21.80 -3.37 -10.91
N GLY A 77 20.75 -4.08 -11.32
CA GLY A 77 20.43 -5.39 -10.77
C GLY A 77 19.05 -5.87 -11.16
N SER A 78 18.67 -7.03 -10.62
CA SER A 78 17.36 -7.67 -10.81
C SER A 78 16.51 -7.45 -9.58
N TYR A 79 15.26 -7.02 -9.78
CA TYR A 79 14.34 -6.64 -8.72
C TYR A 79 12.97 -7.29 -8.90
N GLU A 80 12.30 -7.54 -7.78
CA GLU A 80 10.93 -8.01 -7.68
C GLU A 80 10.08 -6.91 -7.06
N ILE A 81 8.82 -6.81 -7.46
CA ILE A 81 7.93 -5.73 -7.03
C ILE A 81 6.67 -6.34 -6.46
N GLN A 82 6.35 -5.97 -5.22
CA GLN A 82 5.11 -6.33 -4.56
C GLN A 82 4.23 -5.09 -4.46
N ILE A 83 2.96 -5.25 -4.83
CA ILE A 83 1.94 -4.20 -4.78
C ILE A 83 0.94 -4.62 -3.73
N GLY A 84 0.71 -3.77 -2.74
CA GLY A 84 -0.21 -4.04 -1.63
C GLY A 84 -1.44 -3.16 -1.60
N LEU A 85 -2.36 -3.49 -0.70
CA LEU A 85 -3.36 -2.58 -0.13
C LEU A 85 -3.38 -2.75 1.39
N ALA A 86 -4.21 -1.93 2.04
CA ALA A 86 -4.52 -2.12 3.45
C ALA A 86 -5.03 -3.54 3.73
N GLY A 87 -4.83 -3.99 4.97
CA GLY A 87 -5.31 -5.29 5.45
C GLY A 87 -4.55 -6.50 4.96
N GLY A 88 -3.27 -6.34 4.62
CA GLY A 88 -2.37 -7.46 4.34
C GLY A 88 -2.49 -8.03 2.93
N TRP A 89 -3.36 -7.47 2.08
CA TRP A 89 -3.43 -7.85 0.67
C TRP A 89 -2.16 -7.44 -0.06
N SER A 90 -1.56 -8.38 -0.80
CA SER A 90 -0.45 -8.06 -1.68
C SER A 90 -0.32 -9.05 -2.82
N VAL A 91 0.06 -8.55 -4.00
CA VAL A 91 0.36 -9.34 -5.18
C VAL A 91 1.69 -8.92 -5.78
N TRP A 92 2.39 -9.85 -6.39
CA TRP A 92 3.64 -9.58 -7.07
C TRP A 92 3.42 -9.16 -8.51
N ALA A 93 4.15 -8.15 -8.97
CA ALA A 93 4.08 -7.67 -10.34
C ALA A 93 4.47 -8.79 -11.33
N PRO A 94 3.72 -8.95 -12.44
CA PRO A 94 2.78 -7.99 -13.03
C PRO A 94 1.38 -7.94 -12.41
N GLY A 95 1.12 -8.68 -11.33
CA GLY A 95 -0.09 -8.57 -10.50
C GLY A 95 -0.95 -9.84 -10.52
N ASP A 96 -0.38 -10.96 -10.94
CA ASP A 96 -1.07 -12.23 -11.23
C ASP A 96 -0.72 -13.37 -10.27
N THR A 97 0.19 -13.15 -9.31
CA THR A 97 0.60 -14.16 -8.33
C THR A 97 0.84 -13.55 -6.94
N GLU A 98 0.58 -14.33 -5.90
CA GLU A 98 0.95 -14.04 -4.51
C GLU A 98 2.30 -14.70 -4.14
N VAL A 99 2.81 -15.57 -5.01
CA VAL A 99 4.07 -16.30 -4.84
C VAL A 99 5.21 -15.49 -5.41
N ARG A 100 6.14 -15.08 -4.54
CA ARG A 100 7.27 -14.22 -4.91
C ARG A 100 8.14 -14.85 -5.99
N GLU A 101 8.39 -16.14 -5.90
CA GLU A 101 9.25 -16.89 -6.82
C GLU A 101 8.71 -16.86 -8.26
N GLU A 102 7.39 -16.79 -8.41
CA GLU A 102 6.68 -16.71 -9.70
C GLU A 102 6.60 -15.28 -10.27
N SER A 103 7.03 -14.27 -9.49
CA SER A 103 7.00 -12.87 -9.91
C SER A 103 7.92 -12.57 -11.09
N THR A 104 7.55 -11.55 -11.88
CA THR A 104 8.44 -11.04 -12.92
C THR A 104 9.64 -10.33 -12.32
N LYS A 105 10.82 -10.65 -12.85
CA LYS A 105 12.08 -9.99 -12.49
C LYS A 105 12.30 -8.78 -13.40
N TYR A 106 12.46 -7.61 -12.79
CA TYR A 106 12.69 -6.34 -13.50
C TYR A 106 14.15 -5.96 -13.45
N GLN A 107 14.79 -5.94 -14.63
CA GLN A 107 16.17 -5.54 -14.75
C GLN A 107 16.30 -4.01 -14.69
N VAL A 108 16.97 -3.50 -13.66
CA VAL A 108 17.35 -2.10 -13.52
C VAL A 108 18.73 -1.90 -14.08
N VAL A 109 18.86 -0.88 -14.93
CA VAL A 109 20.14 -0.46 -15.53
C VAL A 109 20.45 0.96 -15.09
N SER A 110 21.71 1.20 -14.76
CA SER A 110 22.21 2.53 -14.38
C SER A 110 21.81 3.61 -15.39
N ARG A 111 21.38 4.77 -14.88
CA ARG A 111 20.95 5.95 -15.66
C ARG A 111 19.76 5.69 -16.59
N ARG A 112 19.01 4.60 -16.37
CA ARG A 112 17.79 4.30 -17.11
C ARG A 112 16.60 4.17 -16.17
N THR A 113 15.42 4.33 -16.74
CA THR A 113 14.15 4.05 -16.09
C THR A 113 13.56 2.79 -16.70
N THR A 114 13.45 1.74 -15.89
CA THR A 114 12.76 0.50 -16.27
C THR A 114 11.26 0.70 -16.05
N ARG A 115 10.46 0.40 -17.08
CA ARG A 115 9.01 0.58 -17.04
C ARG A 115 8.33 -0.68 -16.54
N VAL A 116 7.38 -0.49 -15.62
CA VAL A 116 6.58 -1.55 -15.03
C VAL A 116 5.12 -1.29 -15.36
N ALA A 117 4.48 -2.21 -16.05
CA ALA A 117 3.03 -2.23 -16.20
C ALA A 117 2.51 -3.37 -15.32
N SER A 118 1.55 -3.07 -14.45
CA SER A 118 0.95 -4.07 -13.58
C SER A 118 -0.56 -3.92 -13.57
N THR A 119 -1.24 -5.06 -13.65
CA THR A 119 -2.68 -5.20 -13.53
C THR A 119 -2.95 -6.14 -12.36
N VAL A 120 -3.57 -5.62 -11.30
CA VAL A 120 -3.91 -6.40 -10.09
C VAL A 120 -5.39 -6.77 -10.08
N PRO A 121 -5.83 -7.77 -9.32
CA PRO A 121 -7.25 -8.01 -9.10
C PRO A 121 -7.96 -6.76 -8.57
N ALA A 122 -9.14 -6.45 -9.11
CA ALA A 122 -9.95 -5.35 -8.62
C ALA A 122 -10.31 -5.53 -7.15
N PRO A 123 -9.91 -4.61 -6.25
CA PRO A 123 -10.20 -4.74 -4.84
C PRO A 123 -11.70 -4.83 -4.59
N GLY A 124 -12.10 -5.68 -3.65
CA GLY A 124 -13.44 -5.65 -3.11
C GLY A 124 -13.67 -4.37 -2.31
N LYS A 125 -14.92 -3.95 -2.17
CA LYS A 125 -15.29 -2.81 -1.33
C LYS A 125 -16.42 -3.19 -0.38
N ILE A 126 -16.22 -2.95 0.91
CA ILE A 126 -17.28 -3.05 1.91
C ILE A 126 -17.67 -1.63 2.32
N THR A 127 -18.97 -1.35 2.28
CA THR A 127 -19.55 -0.07 2.68
C THR A 127 -20.72 -0.29 3.60
N GLY A 128 -21.11 0.73 4.35
CA GLY A 128 -22.38 0.70 5.05
C GLY A 128 -22.63 1.96 5.85
N LYS A 129 -23.75 1.96 6.57
CA LYS A 129 -24.08 2.92 7.61
C LYS A 129 -24.24 2.21 8.95
N VAL A 130 -23.68 2.82 9.99
CA VAL A 130 -23.87 2.37 11.37
C VAL A 130 -24.79 3.36 12.08
N THR A 131 -25.76 2.82 12.81
CA THR A 131 -26.72 3.58 13.59
C THR A 131 -26.71 3.16 15.06
N THR A 132 -27.15 4.05 15.94
CA THR A 132 -27.40 3.77 17.35
C THR A 132 -28.69 2.95 17.52
N PRO A 133 -28.95 2.36 18.71
CA PRO A 133 -30.25 1.74 19.00
C PRO A 133 -31.46 2.65 18.77
N ALA A 134 -31.29 3.98 18.88
CA ALA A 134 -32.33 4.96 18.63
C ALA A 134 -32.56 5.27 17.14
N GLY A 135 -31.72 4.74 16.24
CA GLY A 135 -31.77 4.96 14.80
C GLY A 135 -30.93 6.15 14.29
N GLU A 136 -30.31 6.91 15.20
CA GLU A 136 -29.42 8.02 14.83
C GLU A 136 -28.10 7.54 14.24
N PRO A 137 -27.45 8.27 13.32
CA PRO A 137 -26.14 7.91 12.80
C PRO A 137 -25.07 7.81 13.90
N ALA A 138 -24.30 6.73 13.90
CA ALA A 138 -23.23 6.49 14.87
C ALA A 138 -21.87 6.87 14.26
N ALA A 139 -21.33 8.02 14.65
CA ALA A 139 -20.04 8.52 14.19
C ALA A 139 -18.88 7.99 15.04
N GLY A 140 -17.69 7.86 14.44
CA GLY A 140 -16.47 7.45 15.14
C GLY A 140 -16.47 6.00 15.64
N VAL A 141 -17.38 5.16 15.16
CA VAL A 141 -17.41 3.73 15.47
C VAL A 141 -16.20 3.08 14.79
N TYR A 142 -15.39 2.37 15.57
CA TYR A 142 -14.31 1.54 15.04
C TYR A 142 -14.91 0.32 14.32
N ILE A 143 -14.38 0.04 13.13
CA ILE A 143 -14.78 -1.08 12.30
C ILE A 143 -13.54 -1.92 12.02
N GLY A 144 -13.58 -3.19 12.40
CA GLY A 144 -12.60 -4.20 12.03
C GLY A 144 -13.18 -5.13 10.99
N ILE A 145 -12.62 -5.16 9.78
CA ILE A 145 -13.00 -6.11 8.74
C ILE A 145 -11.91 -7.15 8.64
N GLN A 146 -12.19 -8.38 9.06
CA GLN A 146 -11.17 -9.43 9.19
C GLN A 146 -11.43 -10.60 8.23
N ALA A 147 -10.42 -10.97 7.46
CA ALA A 147 -10.40 -12.18 6.65
C ALA A 147 -10.38 -13.41 7.57
N ILE A 148 -11.28 -14.35 7.32
CA ILE A 148 -11.55 -15.48 8.22
C ILE A 148 -10.42 -16.51 8.21
N ASP A 149 -9.77 -16.67 7.06
CA ASP A 149 -8.74 -17.68 6.80
C ASP A 149 -7.33 -17.21 7.16
N THR A 150 -7.01 -15.93 6.93
CA THR A 150 -5.68 -15.38 7.21
C THR A 150 -5.61 -14.57 8.51
N GLY A 151 -6.76 -14.12 9.03
CA GLY A 151 -6.83 -13.19 10.16
C GLY A 151 -6.41 -11.75 9.83
N ALA A 152 -6.00 -11.49 8.59
CA ALA A 152 -5.62 -10.17 8.12
C ALA A 152 -6.85 -9.24 8.14
N GLY A 153 -6.67 -7.96 8.47
CA GLY A 153 -7.80 -7.08 8.68
C GLY A 153 -7.58 -5.64 8.28
N VAL A 154 -8.66 -5.01 7.83
CA VAL A 154 -8.73 -3.59 7.50
C VAL A 154 -9.50 -2.88 8.59
N GLU A 155 -8.94 -1.76 9.04
CA GLU A 155 -9.59 -0.89 10.02
C GLU A 155 -10.24 0.29 9.30
N ALA A 156 -11.41 0.67 9.77
CA ALA A 156 -12.11 1.87 9.32
C ALA A 156 -12.84 2.53 10.49
N PHE A 157 -13.24 3.78 10.30
CA PHE A 157 -14.09 4.49 11.24
C PHE A 157 -15.29 5.09 10.52
N THR A 158 -16.43 5.12 11.18
CA THR A 158 -17.59 5.80 10.63
C THR A 158 -17.42 7.31 10.63
N ALA A 159 -17.84 7.94 9.53
CA ALA A 159 -17.93 9.38 9.41
C ALA A 159 -19.07 9.94 10.28
N ALA A 160 -19.21 11.28 10.32
CA ALA A 160 -20.24 11.98 11.09
C ALA A 160 -21.68 11.55 10.74
N ASP A 161 -21.90 11.09 9.51
CA ASP A 161 -23.20 10.59 9.02
C ASP A 161 -23.37 9.07 9.19
N GLY A 162 -22.49 8.43 9.97
CA GLY A 162 -22.45 7.00 10.23
C GLY A 162 -21.93 6.15 9.08
N SER A 163 -21.53 6.74 7.94
CA SER A 163 -21.07 5.98 6.79
C SER A 163 -19.62 5.50 6.92
N TYR A 164 -19.30 4.38 6.29
CA TYR A 164 -17.93 3.89 6.15
C TYR A 164 -17.68 3.24 4.79
N THR A 165 -16.41 3.17 4.41
CA THR A 165 -15.94 2.45 3.24
C THR A 165 -14.57 1.85 3.51
N ALA A 166 -14.37 0.61 3.08
CA ALA A 166 -13.09 -0.08 3.16
C ALA A 166 -12.87 -0.88 1.88
N ARG A 167 -11.61 -0.95 1.42
CA ARG A 167 -11.20 -1.87 0.36
C ARG A 167 -10.64 -3.13 1.00
N VAL A 168 -10.94 -4.28 0.42
CA VAL A 168 -10.54 -5.60 0.93
C VAL A 168 -10.00 -6.46 -0.20
N ASP A 169 -9.19 -7.47 0.14
CA ASP A 169 -8.80 -8.50 -0.82
C ASP A 169 -10.05 -9.30 -1.26
N PRO A 170 -10.37 -9.34 -2.55
CA PRO A 170 -11.51 -10.10 -3.05
C PRO A 170 -11.33 -11.64 -3.03
N SER A 171 -10.17 -12.16 -2.65
CA SER A 171 -9.90 -13.60 -2.56
C SER A 171 -10.48 -14.25 -1.30
N HIS A 172 -10.74 -13.45 -0.26
CA HIS A 172 -11.10 -13.93 1.07
C HIS A 172 -12.59 -13.71 1.42
N SER A 173 -13.02 -14.42 2.47
CA SER A 173 -14.30 -14.16 3.15
C SER A 173 -14.06 -13.44 4.47
N TYR A 174 -14.94 -12.51 4.81
CA TYR A 174 -14.75 -11.58 5.91
C TYR A 174 -15.83 -11.69 6.98
N VAL A 175 -15.46 -11.35 8.21
CA VAL A 175 -16.38 -10.91 9.26
C VAL A 175 -16.17 -9.42 9.50
N VAL A 176 -17.24 -8.73 9.90
CA VAL A 176 -17.19 -7.29 10.19
C VAL A 176 -17.55 -7.08 11.65
N TYR A 177 -16.63 -6.47 12.38
CA TYR A 177 -16.68 -6.14 13.79
C TYR A 177 -16.87 -4.63 13.96
N PHE A 178 -17.71 -4.24 14.92
CA PHE A 178 -18.00 -2.85 15.25
C PHE A 178 -17.78 -2.62 16.75
N SER A 179 -17.16 -1.50 17.10
CA SER A 179 -16.98 -1.10 18.49
C SER A 179 -17.04 0.41 18.67
N ASN A 180 -17.75 0.86 19.70
CA ASN A 180 -17.79 2.27 20.11
C ASN A 180 -17.16 2.48 21.50
N GLY A 181 -16.47 1.46 22.04
CA GLY A 181 -15.91 1.47 23.40
C GLY A 181 -16.89 1.04 24.50
N GLU A 182 -18.20 1.11 24.27
CA GLU A 182 -19.24 0.65 25.21
C GLU A 182 -19.82 -0.71 24.79
N VAL A 183 -20.01 -0.89 23.49
CA VAL A 183 -20.56 -2.06 22.83
C VAL A 183 -19.55 -2.55 21.82
N SER A 184 -19.47 -3.86 21.69
CA SER A 184 -18.69 -4.54 20.68
C SER A 184 -19.53 -5.67 20.10
N GLN A 185 -19.66 -5.73 18.78
CA GLN A 185 -20.50 -6.69 18.08
C GLN A 185 -19.95 -7.03 16.70
N TYR A 186 -20.50 -8.05 16.09
CA TYR A 186 -20.30 -8.41 14.70
C TYR A 186 -21.58 -8.17 13.90
N SER A 187 -21.44 -8.08 12.58
CA SER A 187 -22.60 -7.98 11.70
C SER A 187 -23.15 -9.34 11.25
N PRO A 188 -24.48 -9.43 11.03
CA PRO A 188 -25.50 -8.42 11.36
C PRO A 188 -26.05 -8.63 12.78
N GLY A 189 -26.01 -7.60 13.63
CA GLY A 189 -26.62 -7.63 14.97
C GLY A 189 -26.15 -8.79 15.85
N ALA A 190 -24.94 -9.31 15.59
CA ALA A 190 -24.41 -10.51 16.21
C ALA A 190 -23.56 -10.12 17.44
N PRO A 191 -23.92 -10.51 18.67
CA PRO A 191 -23.17 -10.14 19.86
C PRO A 191 -21.77 -10.77 19.94
N ASP A 192 -21.52 -11.80 19.13
CA ASP A 192 -20.26 -12.53 19.12
C ASP A 192 -19.96 -13.12 17.74
N LEU A 193 -18.72 -13.57 17.55
CA LEU A 193 -18.24 -14.11 16.29
C LEU A 193 -18.98 -15.38 15.85
N SER A 194 -19.53 -16.16 16.79
CA SER A 194 -20.20 -17.43 16.46
C SER A 194 -21.56 -17.23 15.79
N SER A 195 -22.17 -16.06 16.02
CA SER A 195 -23.42 -15.62 15.39
C SER A 195 -23.20 -14.67 14.20
N ALA A 196 -21.95 -14.31 13.89
CA ALA A 196 -21.62 -13.39 12.80
C ALA A 196 -21.88 -14.01 11.41
N ALA A 197 -22.33 -13.17 10.47
CA ALA A 197 -22.35 -13.55 9.07
C ALA A 197 -20.94 -13.53 8.47
N ARG A 198 -20.76 -14.34 7.41
CA ARG A 198 -19.54 -14.39 6.62
C ARG A 198 -19.79 -13.77 5.25
N TYR A 199 -18.99 -12.78 4.90
CA TYR A 199 -19.15 -11.97 3.70
C TYR A 199 -18.08 -12.32 2.68
N GLN A 200 -18.49 -12.94 1.57
CA GLN A 200 -17.62 -13.09 0.41
C GLN A 200 -17.71 -11.82 -0.45
N VAL A 201 -16.56 -11.28 -0.85
CA VAL A 201 -16.49 -10.07 -1.70
C VAL A 201 -15.75 -10.43 -2.98
N ALA A 202 -16.42 -10.45 -4.11
CA ALA A 202 -15.81 -10.75 -5.40
C ALA A 202 -14.95 -9.56 -5.92
N PRO A 203 -14.05 -9.79 -6.91
CA PRO A 203 -13.24 -8.73 -7.48
C PRO A 203 -14.09 -7.57 -8.03
N GLY A 204 -13.79 -6.35 -7.57
CA GLY A 204 -14.52 -5.12 -7.92
C GLY A 204 -15.94 -5.03 -7.36
N GLN A 205 -16.40 -6.02 -6.57
CA GLN A 205 -17.72 -5.98 -5.96
C GLN A 205 -17.75 -4.92 -4.84
N THR A 206 -18.83 -4.15 -4.82
CA THR A 206 -19.21 -3.36 -3.64
C THR A 206 -20.30 -4.10 -2.87
N LEU A 207 -20.02 -4.42 -1.61
CA LEU A 207 -20.95 -5.04 -0.67
C LEU A 207 -21.43 -3.99 0.34
N GLN A 208 -22.73 -3.98 0.61
CA GLN A 208 -23.33 -3.13 1.63
C GLN A 208 -23.58 -3.94 2.91
N VAL A 209 -23.06 -3.45 4.03
CA VAL A 209 -23.13 -4.04 5.36
C VAL A 209 -23.50 -2.94 6.35
N ASP A 210 -24.80 -2.68 6.43
CA ASP A 210 -25.36 -1.74 7.41
C ASP A 210 -25.46 -2.40 8.78
N GLU A 211 -25.36 -1.60 9.83
CA GLU A 211 -25.42 -2.10 11.20
C GLU A 211 -26.19 -1.16 12.13
N GLN A 212 -26.92 -1.74 13.07
CA GLN A 212 -27.45 -1.04 14.22
C GLN A 212 -26.74 -1.56 15.46
N LEU A 213 -26.09 -0.66 16.20
CA LEU A 213 -25.42 -1.01 17.44
C LEU A 213 -26.43 -1.61 18.42
N LEU A 214 -26.04 -2.71 19.05
CA LEU A 214 -26.77 -3.32 20.15
C LEU A 214 -26.80 -2.35 21.35
N PRO A 215 -27.81 -2.43 22.23
CA PRO A 215 -27.82 -1.65 23.46
C PRO A 215 -26.62 -1.98 24.35
N ALA A 216 -26.09 -0.96 25.04
CA ALA A 216 -25.04 -1.16 26.04
C ALA A 216 -25.50 -2.11 27.16
N PRO A 217 -24.61 -3.00 27.66
CA PRO A 217 -24.90 -3.80 28.84
C PRO A 217 -25.27 -2.92 30.03
N VAL A 218 -26.31 -3.27 30.77
CA VAL A 218 -26.66 -2.58 32.01
C VAL A 218 -25.59 -2.91 33.06
N PRO A 219 -24.93 -1.93 33.70
CA PRO A 219 -23.95 -2.21 34.75
C PRO A 219 -24.63 -2.98 35.90
N VAL A 220 -24.10 -4.15 36.24
CA VAL A 220 -24.45 -4.83 37.48
C VAL A 220 -23.64 -4.19 38.60
N GLY A 221 -24.34 -3.52 39.53
CA GLY A 221 -23.76 -2.90 40.72
C GLY A 221 -23.41 -3.89 41.82
#